data_AF-A0A924ZRY6-F1
#
_entry.id   AF-A0A924ZRY6-F1
#
_cell.length_a   1.000
_cell.length_b   1.000
_cell.length_c   1.000
_cell.angle_alpha   90.00
_cell.angle_beta   90.00
_cell.angle_gamma   90.00
#
_symmetry.space_group_name_H-M   'P 1'
#
loop_
_entity.id
_entity.type
_entity.pdbx_description
1 polymer ?
#
loop_
_entity_poly.entity_id
_entity_poly.type
_entity_poly.pdbx_seq_one_letter_code
_entity_poly.pdbx_strand_id
1 'polypeptide(L)'
;LQPHIVYLALSSEVKVGVTRKTQMPTRWIDQGATQAISIVEVPNRYLAGITEVALKNHYADKTNWRKMLTNNVEQIDLIAERLKVENLIPTEVQEYFYSQKNDLYEMHYPVLEYPTKVASLSLDKSPHFQGKLTGIKGQYLLFEDGTVFNIRGSEGYVVTITV
;
A
#
# COMPACT_ATOMS: atom_id res chain seq x y z
N LEU A 1 4.97 24.99 -0.56
CA LEU A 1 5.36 23.74 0.13
C LEU A 1 4.08 22.93 0.35
N GLN A 2 4.06 21.65 0.02
CA GLN A 2 2.86 20.82 0.16
C GLN A 2 3.06 19.82 1.31
N PRO A 3 2.07 19.67 2.22
CA PRO A 3 2.16 18.71 3.30
C PRO A 3 2.30 17.27 2.80
N HIS A 4 3.22 16.52 3.41
CA HIS A 4 3.47 15.11 3.15
C HIS A 4 3.33 14.31 4.45
N ILE A 5 2.92 13.06 4.31
CA ILE A 5 2.81 12.09 5.40
C ILE A 5 3.80 10.98 5.12
N VAL A 6 4.57 10.62 6.14
CA VAL A 6 5.33 9.36 6.19
C VAL A 6 4.53 8.39 7.05
N TYR A 7 4.37 7.16 6.58
CA TYR A 7 3.50 6.18 7.22
C TYR A 7 4.12 4.78 7.17
N LEU A 8 3.67 3.93 8.09
CA LEU A 8 3.83 2.48 7.97
C LEU A 8 2.57 1.91 7.31
N ALA A 9 2.75 0.94 6.43
CA ALA A 9 1.65 0.19 5.82
C ALA A 9 1.95 -1.31 5.87
N LEU A 10 0.99 -2.09 6.38
CA LEU A 10 1.01 -3.54 6.39
C LEU A 10 0.22 -4.04 5.19
N SER A 11 0.87 -4.79 4.29
CA SER A 11 0.24 -5.35 3.09
C SER A 11 0.44 -6.86 2.99
N SER A 12 1.70 -7.28 2.90
CA SER A 12 2.15 -8.65 3.19
C SER A 12 3.17 -8.62 4.34
N GLU A 13 4.02 -7.60 4.33
CA GLU A 13 4.93 -7.19 5.39
C GLU A 13 4.75 -5.69 5.68
N VAL A 14 5.37 -5.20 6.76
CA VAL A 14 5.40 -3.76 7.07
C VAL A 14 6.41 -3.05 6.18
N LYS A 15 5.96 -1.95 5.58
CA LYS A 15 6.82 -1.04 4.83
C LYS A 15 6.64 0.39 5.27
N VAL A 16 7.66 1.20 4.99
CA VAL A 16 7.57 2.67 5.07
C VAL A 16 7.16 3.23 3.71
N GLY A 17 6.38 4.31 3.72
CA GLY A 17 6.06 5.04 2.50
C GLY A 17 5.78 6.52 2.74
N VAL A 18 5.88 7.29 1.66
CA VAL A 18 5.57 8.72 1.64
C VAL A 18 4.40 9.00 0.71
N THR A 19 3.51 9.89 1.12
CA THR A 19 2.41 10.38 0.29
C THR A 19 2.13 11.86 0.55
N ARG A 20 1.46 12.53 -0.38
CA ARG A 20 0.89 13.85 -0.10
C ARG A 20 -0.28 13.68 0.87
N LYS A 21 -0.48 14.63 1.79
CA LYS A 21 -1.62 14.59 2.71
C LYS A 21 -2.96 14.42 1.99
N THR A 22 -3.12 15.06 0.84
CA THR A 22 -4.34 14.97 0.01
C THR A 22 -4.55 13.61 -0.67
N GLN A 23 -3.58 12.70 -0.61
CA GLN A 23 -3.65 11.37 -1.19
C GLN A 23 -3.85 10.28 -0.12
N MET A 24 -4.03 10.66 1.14
CA MET A 24 -4.44 9.76 2.20
C MET A 24 -5.98 9.68 2.25
N PRO A 25 -6.60 8.48 2.35
CA PRO A 25 -6.00 7.15 2.41
C PRO A 25 -5.80 6.49 1.03
N THR A 26 -6.15 7.15 -0.08
CA THR A 26 -6.10 6.60 -1.45
C THR A 26 -4.80 5.87 -1.77
N ARG A 27 -3.65 6.45 -1.40
CA ARG A 27 -2.34 5.85 -1.65
C ARG A 27 -2.14 4.53 -0.90
N TRP A 28 -2.69 4.37 0.30
CA TRP A 28 -2.62 3.13 1.08
C TRP A 28 -3.48 2.04 0.46
N ILE A 29 -4.68 2.42 0.02
CA ILE A 29 -5.61 1.54 -0.69
C ILE A 29 -4.95 1.04 -1.97
N ASP A 30 -4.40 1.94 -2.81
CA ASP A 30 -3.72 1.57 -4.06
C ASP A 30 -2.60 0.54 -3.88
N GLN A 31 -1.93 0.60 -2.72
CA GLN A 31 -0.85 -0.32 -2.35
C GLN A 31 -1.36 -1.67 -1.82
N GLY A 32 -2.67 -1.85 -1.68
CA GLY A 32 -3.30 -3.04 -1.12
C GLY A 32 -2.96 -3.29 0.34
N ALA A 33 -2.67 -2.23 1.10
CA ALA A 33 -2.42 -2.33 2.53
C ALA A 33 -3.71 -2.76 3.26
N THR A 34 -3.60 -3.64 4.25
CA THR A 34 -4.69 -4.04 5.15
C THR A 34 -4.77 -3.12 6.36
N GLN A 35 -3.62 -2.58 6.80
CA GLN A 35 -3.55 -1.57 7.84
C GLN A 35 -2.50 -0.52 7.47
N ALA A 36 -2.70 0.72 7.89
CA ALA A 36 -1.71 1.79 7.77
C ALA A 36 -1.78 2.73 8.97
N ILE A 37 -0.65 3.34 9.32
CA ILE A 37 -0.57 4.31 10.42
C ILE A 37 0.43 5.41 10.07
N SER A 38 0.09 6.66 10.39
CA SER A 38 0.99 7.79 10.13
C SER A 38 2.11 7.85 11.18
N ILE A 39 3.32 8.13 10.72
CA ILE A 39 4.51 8.36 11.57
C ILE A 39 4.65 9.86 11.84
N VAL A 40 4.75 10.66 10.77
CA VAL A 40 4.92 12.12 10.81
C VAL A 40 4.08 12.78 9.71
N GLU A 41 3.60 14.00 9.97
CA GLU A 41 3.11 14.92 8.94
C GLU A 41 4.04 16.13 8.87
N VAL A 42 4.68 16.33 7.72
CA VAL A 42 5.69 17.38 7.54
C VAL A 42 5.28 18.36 6.44
N PRO A 43 5.71 19.63 6.49
CA PRO A 43 5.24 20.67 5.58
C PRO A 43 5.72 20.51 4.13
N ASN A 44 6.71 19.65 3.87
CA ASN A 44 7.33 19.52 2.55
C ASN A 44 7.90 18.12 2.29
N ARG A 45 8.17 17.82 1.01
CA ARG A 45 8.71 16.52 0.57
C ARG A 45 10.14 16.26 1.05
N TYR A 46 10.94 17.30 1.28
CA TYR A 46 12.32 17.14 1.72
C TYR A 46 12.39 16.49 3.11
N LEU A 47 11.63 17.03 4.08
CA LEU A 47 11.53 16.45 5.42
C LEU A 47 10.95 15.02 5.38
N ALA A 48 9.96 14.76 4.51
CA ALA A 48 9.42 13.43 4.36
C ALA A 48 10.45 12.44 3.79
N GLY A 49 11.28 12.91 2.86
CA GLY A 49 12.33 12.12 2.22
C GLY A 49 13.44 11.74 3.19
N ILE A 50 13.91 12.65 4.03
CA ILE A 50 14.94 12.33 5.03
C ILE A 50 14.42 11.29 6.05
N THR A 51 13.15 11.40 6.46
CA THR A 51 12.50 10.39 7.32
C THR A 51 12.40 9.04 6.61
N GLU A 52 11.92 9.01 5.37
CA GLU A 52 11.79 7.77 4.60
C GLU A 52 13.15 7.07 4.45
N VAL A 53 14.19 7.82 4.10
CA VAL A 53 15.56 7.28 3.95
C VAL A 53 16.08 6.70 5.25
N ALA A 54 15.86 7.36 6.39
CA ALA A 54 16.26 6.83 7.69
C ALA A 54 15.59 5.49 8.00
N LEU A 55 14.33 5.31 7.58
CA LEU A 55 13.53 4.12 7.87
C LEU A 55 13.67 2.99 6.84
N LYS A 56 14.17 3.26 5.64
CA LYS A 56 14.39 2.24 4.58
C LYS A 56 15.36 1.12 4.98
N ASN A 57 16.24 1.36 5.94
CA ASN A 57 17.15 0.33 6.45
C ASN A 57 16.47 -0.65 7.43
N HIS A 58 15.27 -0.31 7.91
CA HIS A 58 14.53 -1.08 8.92
C HIS A 58 13.27 -1.74 8.36
N TYR A 59 12.69 -1.19 7.30
CA TYR A 59 11.44 -1.65 6.71
C TYR A 59 11.59 -1.94 5.21
N ALA A 60 10.71 -2.79 4.68
CA ALA A 60 10.73 -3.13 3.26
C ALA A 60 10.46 -1.89 2.38
N ASP A 61 11.14 -1.81 1.23
CA ASP A 61 10.97 -0.71 0.26
C ASP A 61 9.76 -0.94 -0.67
N LYS A 62 9.39 -2.21 -0.93
CA LYS A 62 8.35 -2.57 -1.91
C LYS A 62 7.46 -3.69 -1.38
N THR A 63 6.16 -3.58 -1.69
CA THR A 63 5.19 -4.64 -1.38
C THR A 63 5.41 -5.87 -2.25
N ASN A 64 5.51 -7.05 -1.63
CA ASN A 64 5.34 -8.31 -2.34
C ASN A 64 3.86 -8.50 -2.72
N TRP A 65 3.50 -8.04 -3.92
CA TRP A 65 2.12 -8.05 -4.41
C TRP A 65 1.51 -9.45 -4.51
N ARG A 66 2.32 -10.50 -4.76
CA ARG A 66 1.81 -11.88 -4.81
C ARG A 66 1.32 -12.34 -3.44
N LYS A 67 2.12 -12.12 -2.39
CA LYS A 67 1.71 -12.40 -1.00
C LYS A 67 0.49 -11.57 -0.59
N MET A 68 0.48 -10.29 -0.95
CA MET A 68 -0.63 -9.37 -0.69
C MET A 68 -1.97 -9.86 -1.30
N LEU A 69 -1.95 -10.30 -2.56
CA LEU A 69 -3.14 -10.78 -3.28
C LEU A 69 -3.57 -12.19 -2.90
N THR A 70 -2.66 -13.01 -2.35
CA THR A 70 -2.99 -14.32 -1.75
C THR A 70 -3.40 -14.18 -0.27
N ASN A 71 -3.52 -12.95 0.23
CA ASN A 71 -3.85 -12.60 1.61
C ASN A 71 -2.93 -13.24 2.68
N ASN A 72 -1.68 -13.48 2.31
CA ASN A 72 -0.65 -13.91 3.24
C ASN A 72 -0.03 -12.67 3.88
N VAL A 73 -0.65 -12.21 4.97
CA VAL A 73 -0.28 -11.01 5.72
C VAL A 73 0.22 -11.42 7.09
N GLU A 74 1.39 -10.91 7.47
CA GLU A 74 1.95 -11.11 8.81
C GLU A 74 1.07 -10.41 9.86
N GLN A 75 0.89 -11.06 11.02
CA GLN A 75 0.22 -10.43 12.16
C GLN A 75 1.23 -9.54 12.89
N ILE A 76 1.14 -8.24 12.66
CA ILE A 76 2.05 -7.24 13.24
C ILE A 76 1.24 -6.12 13.86
N ASP A 77 1.63 -5.71 15.06
CA ASP A 77 1.08 -4.53 15.71
C ASP A 77 1.76 -3.27 15.16
N LEU A 78 1.06 -2.58 14.25
CA LEU A 78 1.55 -1.34 13.65
C LEU A 78 1.71 -0.18 14.64
N ILE A 79 0.96 -0.19 15.75
CA ILE A 79 1.09 0.85 16.79
C ILE A 79 2.43 0.65 17.50
N ALA A 80 2.74 -0.60 17.88
CA ALA A 80 4.02 -0.94 18.47
C ALA A 80 5.19 -0.66 17.52
N GLU A 81 5.05 -0.98 16.23
CA GLU A 81 6.08 -0.67 15.22
C GLU A 81 6.30 0.84 15.09
N ARG A 82 5.25 1.66 15.05
CA ARG A 82 5.39 3.11 14.99
C ARG A 82 6.13 3.66 16.21
N LEU A 83 5.93 3.12 17.41
CA LEU A 83 6.66 3.57 18.61
C LEU A 83 8.16 3.29 18.51
N LYS A 84 8.57 2.19 17.86
CA LYS A 84 10.00 1.90 17.61
C LYS A 84 10.65 2.93 16.68
N VAL A 85 9.87 3.46 15.74
CA VAL A 85 10.32 4.45 14.74
C VAL A 85 10.76 5.77 15.37
N GLU A 86 10.24 6.14 16.54
CA GLU A 86 10.58 7.41 17.22
C GLU A 86 12.09 7.60 17.38
N ASN A 87 12.82 6.55 17.77
CA ASN A 87 14.27 6.61 17.97
C ASN A 87 15.08 6.47 16.66
N LEU A 88 14.42 6.22 15.53
CA LEU A 88 15.07 5.95 14.24
C LEU A 88 14.98 7.15 13.29
N ILE A 89 14.08 8.11 13.54
CA ILE A 89 13.90 9.27 12.68
C ILE A 89 14.87 10.41 13.05
N PRO A 90 15.31 11.24 12.08
CA PRO A 90 16.21 12.36 12.32
C PRO A 90 15.65 13.41 13.30
N THR A 91 16.53 14.12 14.02
CA THR A 91 16.15 15.16 14.99
C THR A 91 15.28 16.25 14.38
N GLU A 92 15.51 16.60 13.12
CA GLU A 92 14.79 17.63 12.36
C GLU A 92 13.31 17.32 12.16
N VAL A 93 12.90 16.05 12.32
CA VAL A 93 11.51 15.62 12.15
C VAL A 93 10.84 15.14 13.44
N GLN A 94 11.58 15.11 14.56
CA GLN A 94 11.08 14.65 15.86
C GLN A 94 9.86 15.43 16.33
N GLU A 95 9.82 16.75 16.11
CA GLU A 95 8.67 17.59 16.49
C GLU A 95 7.37 17.22 15.76
N TYR A 96 7.46 16.54 14.62
CA TYR A 96 6.31 16.12 13.81
C TYR A 96 5.85 14.70 14.12
N PHE A 97 6.55 13.98 15.01
CA PHE A 97 6.24 12.58 15.31
C PHE A 97 4.96 12.44 16.11
N TYR A 98 4.11 11.51 15.70
CA TYR A 98 2.86 11.22 16.40
C TYR A 98 3.06 10.08 17.39
N SER A 99 3.33 10.40 18.67
CA SER A 99 3.44 9.38 19.72
C SER A 99 2.07 8.88 20.22
N GLN A 100 1.07 9.76 20.29
CA GLN A 100 -0.23 9.46 20.92
C GLN A 100 -1.43 9.48 19.97
N LYS A 101 -1.22 9.75 18.68
CA LYS A 101 -2.32 9.80 17.71
C LYS A 101 -2.82 8.38 17.43
N ASN A 102 -4.10 8.13 17.66
CA ASN A 102 -4.76 6.88 17.29
C ASN A 102 -5.34 7.02 15.88
N ASP A 103 -4.47 6.91 14.87
CA ASP A 103 -4.83 6.99 13.45
C ASP A 103 -4.50 5.70 12.69
N LEU A 104 -4.59 4.56 13.39
CA LEU A 104 -4.57 3.26 12.74
C LEU A 104 -5.78 3.17 11.78
N TYR A 105 -5.48 2.98 10.51
CA TYR A 105 -6.46 2.86 9.46
C TYR A 105 -6.54 1.41 8.99
N GLU A 106 -7.71 0.79 9.14
CA GLU A 106 -7.95 -0.58 8.71
C GLU A 106 -8.71 -0.60 7.38
N MET A 107 -8.22 -1.41 6.44
CA MET A 107 -8.74 -1.52 5.08
C MET A 107 -9.34 -2.90 4.87
N HIS A 108 -10.63 -2.92 4.60
CA HIS A 108 -11.38 -4.13 4.23
C HIS A 108 -11.67 -4.11 2.74
N TYR A 109 -11.16 -5.10 2.03
CA TYR A 109 -11.34 -5.23 0.58
C TYR A 109 -12.51 -6.18 0.27
N PRO A 110 -13.36 -5.85 -0.70
CA PRO A 110 -14.42 -6.76 -1.13
C PRO A 110 -13.82 -7.85 -2.02
N VAL A 111 -13.34 -8.90 -1.37
CA VAL A 111 -12.80 -10.10 -1.99
C VAL A 111 -13.59 -11.29 -1.47
N LEU A 112 -14.29 -11.99 -2.37
CA LEU A 112 -15.10 -13.15 -2.02
C LEU A 112 -14.22 -14.35 -1.64
N GLU A 113 -13.15 -14.56 -2.42
CA GLU A 113 -12.17 -15.62 -2.19
C GLU A 113 -10.79 -15.16 -2.66
N TYR A 114 -9.77 -15.36 -1.81
CA TYR A 114 -8.39 -15.04 -2.15
C TYR A 114 -7.75 -16.22 -2.89
N PRO A 115 -7.11 -16.00 -4.05
CA PRO A 115 -6.48 -17.07 -4.81
C PRO A 115 -5.31 -17.67 -4.04
N THR A 116 -5.06 -18.98 -4.20
CA THR A 116 -3.88 -19.66 -3.65
C THR A 116 -2.62 -19.39 -4.47
N LYS A 117 -2.80 -19.16 -5.78
CA LYS A 117 -1.74 -18.79 -6.72
C LYS A 117 -2.27 -17.72 -7.67
N VAL A 118 -1.42 -16.74 -7.98
CA VAL A 118 -1.78 -15.62 -8.85
C VAL A 118 -1.10 -15.71 -10.22
N ALA A 119 -1.86 -15.47 -11.28
CA ALA A 119 -1.37 -15.28 -12.65
C ALA A 119 -1.64 -13.84 -13.10
N SER A 120 -0.61 -13.12 -13.56
CA SER A 120 -0.81 -11.73 -14.00
C SER A 120 -1.37 -11.69 -15.42
N LEU A 121 -2.50 -11.01 -15.61
CA LEU A 121 -3.00 -10.64 -16.92
C LEU A 121 -2.12 -9.52 -17.52
N SER A 122 -1.87 -9.59 -18.82
CA SER A 122 -1.08 -8.62 -19.60
C SER A 122 -1.76 -8.40 -20.94
N LEU A 123 -2.24 -7.18 -21.20
CA LEU A 123 -2.96 -6.86 -22.44
C LEU A 123 -2.07 -6.98 -23.69
N ASP A 124 -0.75 -6.79 -23.56
CA ASP A 124 0.20 -7.02 -24.66
C ASP A 124 0.24 -8.48 -25.16
N LYS A 125 0.04 -9.43 -24.24
CA LYS A 125 0.08 -10.87 -24.55
C LYS A 125 -1.31 -11.44 -24.83
N SER A 126 -2.31 -10.89 -24.16
CA SER A 126 -3.70 -11.33 -24.20
C SER A 126 -4.58 -10.08 -24.27
N PRO A 127 -4.84 -9.56 -25.49
CA PRO A 127 -5.59 -8.31 -25.68
C PRO A 127 -7.07 -8.45 -25.35
N HIS A 128 -7.57 -9.68 -25.22
CA HIS A 128 -8.93 -10.01 -24.83
C HIS A 128 -8.89 -10.96 -23.64
N PHE A 129 -9.67 -10.66 -22.63
CA PHE A 129 -9.82 -11.49 -21.44
C PHE A 129 -11.29 -11.49 -21.01
N GLN A 130 -11.78 -12.67 -20.63
CA GLN A 130 -13.10 -12.84 -20.03
C GLN A 130 -12.93 -13.72 -18.80
N GLY A 131 -13.55 -13.30 -17.70
CA GLY A 131 -13.50 -14.05 -16.45
C GLY A 131 -14.53 -13.51 -15.46
N LYS A 132 -14.82 -14.29 -14.43
CA LYS A 132 -15.71 -13.88 -13.34
C LYS A 132 -14.92 -13.09 -12.31
N LEU A 133 -15.27 -11.81 -12.13
CA LEU A 133 -14.67 -10.95 -11.10
C LEU A 133 -15.09 -11.45 -9.71
N THR A 134 -14.13 -11.77 -8.85
CA THR A 134 -14.35 -12.28 -7.49
C THR A 134 -13.84 -11.34 -6.41
N GLY A 135 -13.09 -10.30 -6.77
CA GLY A 135 -12.70 -9.28 -5.80
C GLY A 135 -11.86 -8.15 -6.38
N ILE A 136 -11.63 -7.15 -5.55
CA ILE A 136 -10.67 -6.07 -5.81
C ILE A 136 -9.77 -5.88 -4.59
N LYS A 137 -8.45 -5.74 -4.80
CA LYS A 137 -7.50 -5.40 -3.73
C LYS A 137 -6.42 -4.45 -4.24
N GLY A 138 -6.42 -3.25 -3.68
CA GLY A 138 -5.67 -2.11 -4.20
C GLY A 138 -5.90 -1.89 -5.69
N GLN A 139 -4.83 -1.82 -6.48
CA GLN A 139 -4.91 -1.62 -7.92
C GLN A 139 -5.24 -2.87 -8.76
N TYR A 140 -5.63 -3.98 -8.12
CA TYR A 140 -5.85 -5.26 -8.80
C TYR A 140 -7.32 -5.67 -8.80
N LEU A 141 -7.80 -6.10 -9.97
CA LEU A 141 -8.98 -6.96 -10.09
C LEU A 141 -8.56 -8.42 -9.93
N LEU A 142 -9.35 -9.20 -9.21
CA LEU A 142 -9.13 -10.63 -8.97
C LEU A 142 -10.26 -11.43 -9.65
N PHE A 143 -9.89 -12.47 -10.37
CA PHE A 143 -10.80 -13.36 -11.08
C PHE A 143 -10.81 -14.76 -10.48
N GLU A 144 -11.92 -15.49 -10.69
CA GLU A 144 -12.19 -16.82 -10.13
C GLU A 144 -11.11 -17.87 -10.43
N ASP A 145 -10.45 -17.77 -11.59
CA ASP A 145 -9.38 -18.69 -12.03
C ASP A 145 -7.99 -18.38 -11.43
N GLY A 146 -7.89 -17.38 -10.55
CA GLY A 146 -6.64 -16.89 -9.99
C GLY A 146 -5.88 -15.91 -10.88
N THR A 147 -6.47 -15.52 -12.02
CA THR A 147 -5.96 -14.40 -12.81
C THR A 147 -6.15 -13.10 -12.04
N VAL A 148 -5.13 -12.24 -12.05
CA VAL A 148 -5.17 -10.91 -11.45
C VAL A 148 -4.78 -9.87 -12.48
N PHE A 149 -5.49 -8.75 -12.49
CA PHE A 149 -5.26 -7.68 -13.47
C PHE A 149 -4.91 -6.37 -12.76
N ASN A 150 -3.70 -5.87 -13.00
CA ASN A 150 -3.25 -4.59 -12.48
C ASN A 150 -3.78 -3.45 -13.37
N ILE A 151 -4.82 -2.75 -12.91
CA ILE A 151 -5.48 -1.69 -13.67
C ILE A 151 -4.51 -0.54 -13.97
N ARG A 152 -3.72 -0.13 -12.99
CA ARG A 152 -2.72 0.94 -13.16
C ARG A 152 -1.59 0.55 -14.10
N GLY A 153 -1.20 -0.73 -14.09
CA GLY A 153 -0.21 -1.26 -15.01
C GLY A 153 -0.64 -1.20 -16.48
N SER A 154 -1.94 -1.00 -16.73
CA SER A 154 -2.53 -0.85 -18.07
C SER A 154 -3.06 0.57 -18.32
N GLU A 155 -2.53 1.57 -17.62
CA GLU A 155 -2.73 2.97 -18.01
C GLU A 155 -2.27 3.21 -19.46
N GLY A 156 -3.06 3.96 -20.22
CA GLY A 156 -2.78 4.26 -21.63
C GLY A 156 -3.45 3.35 -22.65
N TYR A 157 -4.09 2.25 -22.24
CA TYR A 157 -4.89 1.41 -23.14
C TYR A 157 -6.31 1.97 -23.28
N VAL A 158 -6.84 1.92 -24.50
CA VAL A 158 -8.28 2.10 -24.76
C VAL A 158 -8.89 0.71 -24.80
N VAL A 159 -9.87 0.46 -23.92
CA VAL A 159 -10.51 -0.85 -23.77
C VAL A 159 -12.01 -0.74 -23.90
N THR A 160 -12.64 -1.82 -24.36
CA THR A 160 -14.10 -2.02 -24.27
C THR A 160 -14.37 -2.97 -23.12
N ILE A 161 -15.27 -2.56 -22.21
CA ILE A 161 -15.68 -3.36 -21.06
C ILE A 161 -17.14 -3.76 -21.26
N THR A 162 -17.45 -5.03 -21.04
CA THR A 162 -18.81 -5.57 -21.04
C THR A 162 -18.98 -6.41 -19.78
N VAL A 163 -20.12 -6.23 -19.08
CA VAL A 163 -20.43 -6.86 -17.79
C VAL A 163 -21.75 -7.60 -17.91
#